data_AF-A0A9W7WJ30-F1
#
_entry.id   AF-A0A9W7WJ30-F1
#
_cell.length_a   1.000
_cell.length_b   1.000
_cell.length_c   1.000
_cell.angle_alpha   90.00
_cell.angle_beta   90.00
_cell.angle_gamma   90.00
#
_symmetry.space_group_name_H-M   'P 1'
#
loop_
_entity.id
_entity.type
_entity.pdbx_description
1 polymer ?
#
loop_
_entity_poly.entity_id
_entity_poly.type
_entity_poly.pdbx_seq_one_letter_code
_entity_poly.pdbx_strand_id
1 'polypeptide(L)' 'SSTWYIRLVVLSEEEKTSDFTECHNNPGPVNHSGVRVTQNRVIAGYYWSTIINDVKEWVIYYRC' A
#
# COMPACT_ATOMS: atom_id res chain seq x y z
N SER A 1 21.64 5.26 -12.70
CA SER A 1 21.31 3.87 -12.31
C SER A 1 19.83 3.65 -12.48
N SER A 2 19.42 2.81 -13.41
CA SER A 2 17.99 2.50 -13.62
C SER A 2 17.56 1.46 -12.59
N THR A 3 16.93 1.90 -11.51
CA THR A 3 16.33 0.99 -10.53
C THR A 3 15.17 0.27 -11.21
N TRP A 4 15.33 -1.01 -11.51
CA TRP A 4 14.23 -1.86 -11.93
C TRP A 4 13.32 -2.05 -10.72
N TYR A 5 12.19 -1.34 -10.70
CA TYR A 5 11.16 -1.52 -9.68
C TYR A 5 10.42 -2.83 -9.99
N ILE A 6 10.96 -3.95 -9.51
CA ILE A 6 10.25 -5.22 -9.48
C ILE A 6 9.03 -5.05 -8.58
N ARG A 7 7.84 -5.30 -9.14
CA ARG A 7 6.60 -5.30 -8.39
C ARG A 7 6.28 -6.72 -7.95
N LEU A 8 5.96 -6.89 -6.68
CA LEU A 8 5.51 -8.16 -6.13
C LEU A 8 4.04 -8.38 -6.51
N VAL A 9 3.75 -9.55 -7.10
CA VAL A 9 2.37 -9.93 -7.42
C VAL A 9 1.74 -10.55 -6.18
N VAL A 10 0.65 -9.95 -5.71
CA VAL A 10 -0.09 -10.41 -4.53
C VAL A 10 -1.40 -11.03 -4.98
N LEU A 11 -1.73 -12.22 -4.47
CA LEU A 11 -2.89 -13.00 -4.93
C LEU A 11 -3.95 -13.24 -3.85
N SER A 12 -3.59 -13.18 -2.55
CA SER A 12 -4.53 -13.40 -1.45
C SER A 12 -4.96 -12.11 -0.73
N GLU A 13 -6.12 -12.13 -0.06
CA GLU A 13 -6.62 -11.00 0.73
C GLU A 13 -5.85 -10.78 2.03
N GLU A 14 -5.32 -11.86 2.63
CA GLU A 14 -4.50 -11.79 3.84
C GLU A 14 -3.17 -11.08 3.57
N GLU A 15 -2.49 -11.40 2.46
CA GLU A 15 -1.27 -10.72 2.05
C GLU A 15 -1.52 -9.22 1.81
N LYS A 16 -2.59 -8.87 1.09
CA LYS A 16 -2.97 -7.46 0.86
C LYS A 16 -3.14 -6.70 2.17
N THR A 17 -3.85 -7.28 3.13
CA THR A 17 -4.13 -6.65 4.43
C THR A 17 -2.85 -6.46 5.25
N SER A 18 -1.93 -7.44 5.20
CA SER A 18 -0.61 -7.35 5.82
C SER A 18 0.23 -6.22 5.20
N ASP A 19 0.30 -6.16 3.88
CA ASP A 19 1.06 -5.14 3.14
C ASP A 19 0.53 -3.73 3.38
N PHE A 20 -0.81 -3.57 3.44
CA PHE A 20 -1.42 -2.29 3.81
C PHE A 20 -1.04 -1.85 5.21
N THR A 21 -1.06 -2.78 6.15
CA THR A 21 -0.72 -2.54 7.57
C THR A 21 0.74 -2.13 7.71
N GLU A 22 1.67 -2.81 7.02
CA GLU A 22 3.09 -2.44 7.01
C GLU A 22 3.32 -1.05 6.39
N CYS A 23 2.70 -0.78 5.24
CA CYS A 23 2.82 0.50 4.55
C CYS A 23 2.28 1.69 5.37
N HIS A 24 1.23 1.42 6.17
CA HIS A 24 0.58 2.39 7.04
C HIS A 24 1.35 2.61 8.35
N ASN A 25 1.80 1.53 8.99
CA ASN A 25 2.46 1.57 10.30
C ASN A 25 3.94 1.96 10.22
N ASN A 26 4.59 1.89 9.06
CA ASN A 26 5.97 2.32 8.92
C ASN A 26 6.02 3.86 8.91
N PRO A 27 6.39 4.52 10.03
CA PRO A 27 6.39 5.95 10.12
C PRO A 27 7.61 6.43 9.34
N GLY A 28 7.36 7.02 8.16
CA GLY A 28 8.31 8.02 7.68
C GLY A 28 8.37 9.18 8.68
N PRO A 29 9.25 10.18 8.51
CA PRO A 29 9.38 11.32 9.42
C PRO A 29 8.11 12.18 9.59
N VAL A 30 7.00 11.82 8.94
CA VAL A 30 5.71 12.49 8.98
C VAL A 30 4.69 11.53 9.58
N ASN A 31 4.33 11.77 10.84
CA ASN A 31 3.22 11.10 11.52
C ASN A 31 1.91 11.44 10.77
N HIS A 32 1.15 10.40 10.41
CA HIS A 32 -0.09 10.40 9.61
C HIS A 32 0.10 10.49 8.10
N SER A 33 0.57 9.39 7.52
CA SER A 33 0.54 9.12 6.07
C SER A 33 -0.90 9.00 5.59
N GLY A 34 -1.54 10.10 5.16
CA GLY A 34 -2.88 10.06 4.57
C GLY A 34 -2.96 9.14 3.34
N VAL A 35 -4.19 8.82 2.89
CA VAL A 35 -4.54 7.90 1.77
C VAL A 35 -3.52 7.87 0.63
N ARG A 36 -3.08 9.05 0.18
CA ARG A 36 -2.17 9.25 -0.96
C ARG A 36 -0.75 8.70 -0.71
N VAL A 37 -0.24 8.77 0.51
CA VAL A 37 1.12 8.28 0.85
C VAL A 37 1.11 6.76 0.94
N THR A 38 0.11 6.18 1.59
CA THR A 38 -0.08 4.72 1.65
C THR A 38 -0.28 4.13 0.26
N GLN A 39 -1.13 4.76 -0.56
CA GLN A 39 -1.34 4.36 -1.95
C GLN A 39 -0.05 4.38 -2.77
N ASN A 40 0.74 5.46 -2.69
CA ASN A 40 1.98 5.57 -3.45
C ASN A 40 3.02 4.51 -3.05
N ARG A 41 3.08 4.13 -1.78
CA ARG A 41 3.97 3.05 -1.30
C ARG A 41 3.54 1.69 -1.83
N VAL A 42 2.26 1.39 -1.72
CA VAL A 42 1.69 0.11 -2.17
C VAL A 42 1.85 -0.08 -3.69
N ILE A 43 1.53 0.92 -4.51
CA ILE A 43 1.68 0.80 -5.98
C ILE A 43 3.15 0.78 -6.46
N ALA A 44 4.09 1.23 -5.61
CA ALA A 44 5.51 1.21 -5.93
C ALA A 44 6.13 -0.18 -5.71
N GLY A 45 5.66 -0.92 -4.70
CA GLY A 45 6.17 -2.25 -4.34
C GLY A 45 5.36 -3.42 -4.90
N TYR A 46 4.07 -3.22 -5.18
CA TYR A 46 3.14 -4.33 -5.41
C TYR A 46 2.28 -4.14 -6.66
N TYR A 47 1.72 -5.26 -7.13
CA TYR A 47 0.82 -5.30 -8.27
C TYR A 47 -0.29 -6.34 -8.06
N TRP A 48 -1.54 -5.90 -8.20
CA TRP A 48 -2.70 -6.74 -8.49
C TRP A 48 -3.78 -5.89 -9.17
N SER A 49 -4.78 -6.55 -9.78
CA SER A 49 -5.73 -5.92 -10.70
C SER A 49 -6.57 -4.78 -10.09
N THR A 50 -6.91 -4.86 -8.81
CA THR A 50 -7.77 -3.91 -8.11
C THR A 50 -7.05 -3.04 -7.07
N ILE A 51 -5.71 -3.01 -7.09
CA ILE A 51 -4.83 -2.36 -6.08
C ILE A 51 -5.24 -0.95 -5.67
N ILE A 52 -5.68 -0.11 -6.61
CA ILE A 52 -6.11 1.27 -6.31
C ILE A 52 -7.43 1.28 -5.54
N ASN A 53 -8.37 0.39 -5.86
CA ASN A 53 -9.68 0.34 -5.21
C ASN A 53 -9.55 -0.27 -3.81
N ASP A 54 -8.82 -1.39 -3.69
CA ASP A 54 -8.59 -2.10 -2.44
C ASP A 54 -7.90 -1.18 -1.40
N VAL A 55 -6.88 -0.40 -1.80
CA VAL A 55 -6.21 0.56 -0.89
C VAL A 55 -7.17 1.67 -0.45
N LYS A 56 -8.00 2.20 -1.36
CA LYS A 56 -8.95 3.26 -1.02
C LYS A 56 -9.97 2.79 0.01
N GLU A 57 -10.56 1.61 -0.23
CA GLU A 57 -11.53 1.01 0.68
C GLU A 57 -10.92 0.71 2.04
N TRP A 58 -9.69 0.16 2.07
CA TRP A 58 -8.97 -0.10 3.30
C TRP A 58 -8.73 1.18 4.11
N VAL A 59 -8.18 2.25 3.51
CA VAL A 59 -7.91 3.49 4.27
C VAL A 59 -9.21 4.15 4.77
N ILE A 60 -10.30 4.09 4.00
CA ILE A 60 -11.62 4.61 4.42
C ILE A 60 -12.17 3.79 5.59
N TYR A 61 -12.07 2.46 5.54
CA TYR A 61 -12.56 1.56 6.57
C TYR A 61 -11.81 1.74 7.91
N TYR A 62 -10.48 1.89 7.84
CA TYR A 62 -9.63 2.04 9.02
C TYR A 62 -9.56 3.49 9.58
N ARG A 63 -10.43 4.41 9.11
CA ARG A 63 -10.60 5.80 9.62
C ARG A 63 -9.28 6.51 9.99
N CYS A 64 -8.33 6.56 9.06
CA CYS A 64 -7.14 7.41 9.21
C CYS A 64 -7.32 8.77 8.55
#